data_AF-A0A1Q4YB23-F1
#
_entry.id   AF-A0A1Q4YB23-F1
#
_cell.length_a   1.000
_cell.length_b   1.000
_cell.length_c   1.000
_cell.angle_alpha   90.00
_cell.angle_beta   90.00
_cell.angle_gamma   90.00
#
_symmetry.space_group_name_H-M   'P 1'
#
loop_
_entity.id
_entity.type
_entity.pdbx_description
1 polymer ?
#
loop_
_entity_poly.entity_id
_entity_poly.type
_entity_poly.pdbx_seq_one_letter_code
_entity_poly.pdbx_strand_id
1 'polypeptide(L)' 'MEAHAGDRLLTHGRTVGQHDRVAEIIEVLGDGGTPPYRLRFEDGHESLMSPGPDSVVQHTAAQKDPEPY' A
#
# COMPACT_ATOMS: atom_id res chain seq x y z
N MET A 1 8.40 -8.32 2.05
CA MET A 1 7.06 -7.82 1.70
C MET A 1 6.97 -7.87 0.20
N GLU A 2 6.08 -8.70 -0.31
CA GLU A 2 5.74 -8.76 -1.73
C GLU A 2 4.49 -7.90 -1.92
N ALA A 3 4.49 -7.03 -2.92
CA ALA A 3 3.34 -6.21 -3.23
C ALA A 3 2.94 -6.42 -4.70
N HIS A 4 1.66 -6.27 -5.02
CA HIS A 4 1.12 -6.42 -6.36
C HIS A 4 0.35 -5.16 -6.78
N ALA A 5 0.20 -4.97 -8.09
CA ALA A 5 -0.66 -3.92 -8.62
C ALA A 5 -2.13 -4.18 -8.21
N GLY A 6 -2.77 -3.18 -7.62
CA GLY A 6 -4.11 -3.23 -7.02
C GLY A 6 -4.13 -3.32 -5.49
N ASP A 7 -2.98 -3.54 -4.85
CA ASP A 7 -2.90 -3.52 -3.38
C ASP A 7 -2.85 -2.09 -2.83
N ARG A 8 -3.16 -1.92 -1.54
CA ARG A 8 -2.99 -0.62 -0.86
C ARG A 8 -1.77 -0.64 0.03
N LEU A 9 -0.90 0.35 -0.12
CA LEU A 9 0.22 0.59 0.77
C LEU A 9 -0.20 1.60 1.85
N LEU A 10 -0.18 1.15 3.10
CA LEU A 10 -0.34 1.99 4.29
C LEU A 10 1.03 2.25 4.90
N THR A 11 1.45 3.51 4.98
CA THR A 11 2.69 3.89 5.67
C THR A 11 2.34 4.56 6.99
N HIS A 12 2.63 3.87 8.09
CA HIS A 12 2.45 4.41 9.43
C HIS A 12 3.55 5.41 9.75
N GLY A 13 3.14 6.64 10.09
CA GLY A 13 4.06 7.63 10.63
C GLY A 13 4.49 7.25 12.04
N ARG A 14 5.79 7.08 12.29
CA ARG A 14 6.35 6.78 13.63
C ARG A 14 6.11 7.88 14.69
N THR A 15 5.56 9.03 14.30
CA THR A 15 5.38 10.20 15.17
C THR A 15 3.90 10.51 15.31
N VAL A 16 3.43 10.73 16.54
CA VAL A 16 2.08 11.22 16.82
C VAL A 16 1.83 12.52 16.05
N GLY A 17 0.86 12.51 15.13
CA GLY A 17 0.51 13.64 14.25
C GLY A 17 0.96 13.50 12.80
N GLN A 18 1.76 12.50 12.44
CA GLN A 18 1.95 12.14 11.03
C GLN A 18 0.74 11.33 10.56
N HIS A 19 -0.07 11.93 9.69
CA HIS A 19 -1.20 11.25 9.07
C HIS A 19 -0.72 9.98 8.35
N ASP A 20 -1.39 8.86 8.61
CA ASP A 20 -1.21 7.64 7.86
C ASP A 20 -1.36 7.95 6.37
N ARG A 21 -0.36 7.58 5.58
CA ARG A 21 -0.43 7.74 4.13
C ARG A 21 -0.91 6.44 3.53
N VAL A 22 -2.09 6.49 2.95
CA VAL A 22 -2.65 5.42 2.12
C VAL A 22 -2.38 5.77 0.67
N ALA A 23 -1.82 4.83 -0.08
CA ALA A 23 -1.70 4.93 -1.52
C ALA A 23 -1.97 3.58 -2.17
N GLU A 24 -2.55 3.59 -3.36
CA GLU A 24 -2.80 2.37 -4.13
C GLU A 24 -1.58 2.03 -4.97
N ILE A 25 -1.14 0.79 -4.95
CA ILE A 25 -0.05 0.29 -5.78
C ILE A 25 -0.60 0.10 -7.18
N ILE A 26 -0.23 0.96 -8.11
CA ILE A 26 -0.69 0.86 -9.50
C ILE A 26 0.25 0.02 -10.35
N GLU A 27 1.52 -0.06 -9.96
CA GLU A 27 2.53 -0.83 -10.69
C GLU A 27 3.68 -1.19 -9.76
N VAL A 28 4.24 -2.38 -9.94
CA VAL A 28 5.42 -2.84 -9.20
C VAL A 28 6.56 -2.99 -10.19
N LEU A 29 7.63 -2.22 -9.97
CA LEU A 29 8.75 -2.16 -10.90
C LEU A 29 9.91 -3.07 -10.50
N GLY A 30 9.95 -3.51 -9.24
CA GLY A 30 10.95 -4.49 -8.82
C GLY A 30 10.52 -5.92 -9.16
N ASP A 31 11.53 -6.73 -9.43
CA ASP A 31 11.37 -8.13 -9.81
C ASP A 31 10.78 -8.93 -8.63
N GLY A 32 9.78 -9.78 -8.90
CA GLY A 32 9.13 -10.60 -7.88
C GLY A 32 8.40 -9.80 -6.79
N GLY A 33 7.88 -8.62 -7.12
CA GLY A 33 7.10 -7.82 -6.16
C GLY A 33 7.98 -7.05 -5.17
N THR A 34 9.19 -6.66 -5.58
CA THR A 34 10.15 -5.89 -4.77
C THR A 34 10.13 -4.39 -5.08
N PRO A 35 10.63 -3.52 -4.18
CA PRO A 35 10.70 -2.08 -4.46
C PRO A 35 11.63 -1.76 -5.63
N PRO A 36 11.39 -0.67 -6.39
CA PRO A 36 10.41 0.39 -6.14
C PRO A 36 8.99 0.05 -6.61
N TYR A 37 7.99 0.61 -5.90
CA TYR A 37 6.58 0.53 -6.28
C TYR A 37 6.09 1.88 -6.77
N ARG A 38 5.29 1.87 -7.83
CA ARG A 38 4.55 3.03 -8.30
C ARG A 38 3.22 3.06 -7.56
N LEU A 39 3.05 4.09 -6.75
CA LEU A 39 1.86 4.33 -5.95
C LEU A 39 1.06 5.46 -6.56
N ARG A 40 -0.26 5.41 -6.42
CA ARG A 40 -1.19 6.48 -6.72
C ARG A 40 -1.91 6.89 -5.44
N PHE A 41 -1.80 8.17 -5.11
CA PHE A 41 -2.55 8.77 -4.01
C PHE A 41 -3.99 9.08 -4.45
N GLU A 42 -4.89 9.23 -3.49
CA GLU A 42 -6.30 9.61 -3.75
C GLU A 42 -6.42 10.99 -4.43
N ASP A 43 -5.42 11.85 -4.27
CA ASP A 43 -5.28 13.14 -4.95
C ASP A 43 -4.99 12.99 -6.47
N GLY A 44 -4.75 11.77 -6.95
CA GLY A 44 -4.41 11.47 -8.34
C GLY A 44 -2.91 11.58 -8.65
N HIS A 45 -2.11 12.04 -7.70
CA HIS A 45 -0.65 12.05 -7.83
C HIS A 45 -0.06 10.64 -7.78
N GLU A 46 0.83 10.36 -8.73
CA GLU A 46 1.62 9.15 -8.77
C GLU A 46 3.01 9.41 -8.16
N SER A 47 3.54 8.48 -7.38
CA SER A 47 4.90 8.54 -6.87
C SER A 47 5.55 7.18 -6.80
N LEU A 48 6.85 7.16 -7.07
CA LEU A 48 7.71 6.01 -6.83
C LEU A 48 8.15 6.00 -5.38
N MET A 49 7.79 4.95 -4.65
CA MET A 49 8.13 4.79 -3.26
C MET A 49 8.78 3.43 -3.04
N SER A 50 9.80 3.42 -2.20
CA SER A 50 10.36 2.20 -1.63
C SER A 50 9.87 2.06 -0.20
N PRO A 51 8.94 1.13 0.10
CA PRO A 51 8.45 0.97 1.46
C PRO A 51 9.56 0.57 2.42
N GLY A 52 9.46 1.13 3.61
CA GLY A 52 10.35 0.80 4.73
C GLY A 52 9.78 -0.34 5.58
N PRO A 53 10.45 -0.66 6.70
CA PRO A 53 9.98 -1.69 7.64
C PRO A 53 8.64 -1.35 8.30
N ASP A 54 8.27 -0.07 8.37
CA ASP A 54 7.01 0.41 8.94
C ASP A 54 5.87 0.56 7.90
N SER A 55 6.08 0.13 6.65
CA SER A 55 5.05 0.12 5.60
C SER A 55 4.28 -1.19 5.61
N VAL A 56 2.96 -1.15 5.49
CA VAL A 56 2.08 -2.32 5.47
C VAL A 56 1.36 -2.37 4.13
N VAL A 57 1.51 -3.49 3.41
CA VAL A 57 0.73 -3.77 2.20
C VAL A 57 -0.58 -4.43 2.64
N GLN A 58 -1.69 -3.76 2.42
CA GLN A 58 -3.02 -4.30 2.54
C GLN A 58 -3.43 -4.89 1.20
N HIS A 59 -3.32 -6.22 1.12
CA HIS A 59 -3.92 -6.95 0.01
C HIS A 59 -5.43 -6.89 0.17
N THR A 60 -6.13 -6.35 -0.83
CA THR A 60 -7.60 -6.39 -0.88
C THR A 60 -8.04 -7.81 -1.27
N ALA A 61 -7.58 -8.82 -0.53
CA ALA A 61 -8.20 -10.12 -0.55
C ALA A 61 -9.57 -9.92 0.07
N ALA A 62 -10.62 -10.08 -0.73
CA ALA A 62 -12.00 -10.15 -0.30
C ALA A 62 -12.13 -10.92 1.02
N GLN A 63 -12.22 -10.19 2.13
CA GLN A 63 -12.65 -10.70 3.43
C GLN A 63 -13.91 -9.92 3.74
N LYS A 64 -14.98 -10.26 3.01
CA LYS A 64 -16.05 -11.14 3.49
C LYS A 64 -16.70 -10.57 4.73
N ASP A 65 -17.87 -9.97 4.51
CA ASP A 65 -18.99 -10.00 5.44
C ASP A 65 -18.95 -11.26 6.31
N PRO A 66 -18.83 -11.13 7.64
CA PRO A 66 -19.49 -12.10 8.49
C PRO A 66 -20.98 -11.79 8.39
N GLU A 67 -21.71 -12.46 7.50
CA GLU A 67 -23.18 -12.49 7.57
C GLU A 67 -23.55 -12.96 9.00
N PRO A 68 -24.23 -12.13 9.82
CA PRO A 68 -24.72 -12.59 11.12
C PRO A 68 -25.90 -13.55 10.87
N TYR A 69 -25.82 -14.73 11.48
CA TYR A 69 -26.87 -15.77 11.49
C TYR A 69 -28.13 -15.33 12.21
#